data_AF-A0A8T0BXQ7-F1
#
_entry.id   AF-A0A8T0BXQ7-F1
#
_cell.length_a   1.000
_cell.length_b   1.000
_cell.length_c   1.000
_cell.angle_alpha   90.00
_cell.angle_beta   90.00
_cell.angle_gamma   90.00
#
_symmetry.space_group_name_H-M   'P 1'
#
loop_
_entity.id
_entity.type
_entity.pdbx_description
1 polymer ?
#
loop_
_entity_poly.entity_id
_entity_poly.type
_entity_poly.pdbx_seq_one_letter_code
_entity_poly.pdbx_strand_id
1 'polypeptide(L)'
;MRLSWVLAITVALALPFKAMGAIERQEVQLGKPVILKCNISLHHEIFWLKVNNEEKPRIVLVARLKNNGGLTEVMNYNTTHYEGCMIDRFFGLKISSVLNSDLGSYYCGIVEGKRMEFEDGVHIYEDKDECVSSNKKASTIHPTAETRSNSYRVFAAVLGVGLLVMVLVFFIVHMITCRK
;
A
#
# COMPACT_ATOMS: atom_id res chain seq x y z
N MET A 1 18.04 -25.44 27.75
CA MET A 1 16.65 -25.56 27.23
C MET A 1 15.87 -24.23 27.20
N ARG A 2 15.94 -23.36 28.23
CA ARG A 2 15.10 -22.15 28.30
C ARG A 2 15.51 -20.99 27.37
N LEU A 3 16.81 -20.83 27.07
CA LEU A 3 17.31 -19.78 26.18
C LEU A 3 16.90 -19.97 24.71
N SER A 4 16.77 -21.23 24.28
CA SER A 4 16.36 -21.61 22.92
C SER A 4 14.89 -21.28 22.64
N TRP A 5 14.01 -21.42 23.65
CA TRP A 5 12.60 -21.08 23.50
C TRP A 5 12.36 -19.57 23.45
N VAL A 6 13.12 -18.78 24.21
CA VAL A 6 13.05 -17.32 24.15
C VAL A 6 13.49 -16.82 22.77
N LEU A 7 14.59 -17.36 22.24
CA LEU A 7 15.06 -17.07 20.88
C LEU A 7 14.02 -17.46 19.82
N ALA A 8 13.41 -18.65 19.93
CA ALA A 8 12.36 -19.10 19.02
C ALA A 8 11.11 -18.19 19.06
N ILE A 9 10.70 -17.73 20.25
CA ILE A 9 9.58 -16.82 20.42
C ILE A 9 9.90 -15.44 19.86
N THR A 10 11.11 -14.91 20.08
CA THR A 10 11.52 -13.62 19.48
C THR A 10 11.58 -13.69 17.96
N VAL A 11 12.04 -14.80 17.38
CA VAL A 11 12.03 -15.02 15.93
C VAL A 11 10.59 -15.13 15.43
N ALA A 12 9.73 -15.90 16.11
CA ALA A 12 8.31 -16.04 15.76
C ALA A 12 7.52 -14.72 15.85
N LEU A 13 7.84 -13.82 16.79
CA LEU A 13 7.23 -12.49 16.91
C LEU A 13 7.79 -11.46 15.92
N ALA A 14 9.05 -11.61 15.47
CA ALA A 14 9.65 -10.72 14.48
C ALA A 14 9.28 -11.09 13.03
N LEU A 15 8.96 -12.36 12.76
CA LEU A 15 8.57 -12.86 11.44
C LEU A 15 7.29 -12.22 10.84
N PRO A 16 6.19 -11.96 11.58
CA PRO A 16 5.00 -11.33 10.99
C PRO A 16 5.19 -9.85 10.66
N PHE A 17 6.22 -9.18 11.18
CA PHE A 17 6.43 -7.75 10.95
C PHE A 17 6.94 -7.42 9.53
N LYS A 18 7.44 -8.41 8.77
CA LYS A 18 7.96 -8.21 7.42
C LYS A 18 6.92 -8.33 6.30
N ALA A 19 5.66 -8.65 6.61
CA ALA A 19 4.63 -8.96 5.61
C ALA A 19 3.48 -7.95 5.55
N MET A 20 3.73 -6.67 5.84
CA MET A 20 2.84 -5.60 5.38
C MET A 20 3.34 -5.18 4.00
N GLY A 21 2.60 -5.52 2.95
CA GLY A 21 2.84 -5.01 1.60
C GLY A 21 2.94 -3.48 1.68
N ALA A 22 4.13 -2.96 1.37
CA ALA A 22 4.38 -1.53 1.41
C ALA A 22 3.84 -0.95 0.11
N ILE A 23 2.93 0.03 0.21
CA ILE A 23 2.50 0.79 -0.95
C ILE A 23 3.73 1.52 -1.51
N GLU A 24 4.06 1.24 -2.77
CA GLU A 24 5.12 1.94 -3.48
C GLU A 24 4.78 3.42 -3.56
N ARG A 25 5.76 4.30 -3.35
CA ARG A 25 5.57 5.75 -3.46
C ARG A 25 6.28 6.25 -4.70
N GLN A 26 5.50 6.81 -5.63
CA GLN A 26 6.02 7.35 -6.88
C GLN A 26 5.77 8.85 -6.93
N GLU A 27 6.84 9.62 -6.99
CA GLU A 27 6.76 11.05 -7.25
C GLU A 27 6.36 11.30 -8.70
N VAL A 28 5.48 12.27 -8.92
CA VAL A 28 5.00 12.67 -10.25
C VAL A 28 5.01 14.18 -10.41
N GLN A 29 5.16 14.63 -11.65
CA GLN A 29 5.01 16.03 -12.02
C GLN A 29 3.64 16.26 -12.64
N LEU A 30 2.94 17.29 -12.18
CA LEU A 30 1.66 17.68 -12.79
C LEU A 30 1.85 18.06 -14.27
N GLY A 31 0.86 17.74 -15.09
CA GLY A 31 0.87 17.96 -16.54
C GLY A 31 1.77 17.00 -17.33
N LYS A 32 2.55 16.15 -16.66
CA LYS A 32 3.37 15.11 -17.31
C LYS A 32 2.67 13.76 -17.27
N PRO A 33 2.93 12.87 -18.24
CA PRO A 33 2.42 11.51 -18.17
C PRO A 33 3.16 10.71 -17.10
N VAL A 34 2.46 9.76 -16.50
CA VAL A 34 3.05 8.71 -15.65
C VAL A 34 2.55 7.35 -16.10
N ILE A 35 3.37 6.32 -15.93
CA ILE A 35 2.97 4.94 -16.16
C ILE A 35 3.16 4.15 -14.87
N LEU A 36 2.09 3.50 -14.42
CA LEU A 36 2.05 2.62 -13.26
C LEU A 36 2.14 1.18 -13.73
N LYS A 37 3.01 0.38 -13.10
CA LYS A 37 3.27 -1.00 -13.49
C LYS A 37 2.38 -1.97 -12.70
N CYS A 38 1.91 -3.03 -13.34
CA CYS A 38 1.26 -4.17 -12.71
C CYS A 38 2.05 -5.45 -13.02
N ASN A 39 2.57 -6.14 -12.00
CA ASN A 39 3.26 -7.41 -12.12
C ASN A 39 2.33 -8.64 -12.21
N ILE A 40 1.01 -8.47 -12.21
CA ILE A 40 0.06 -9.57 -12.43
C ILE A 40 0.21 -10.11 -13.87
N SER A 41 0.09 -11.44 -14.01
CA SER A 41 0.11 -12.12 -15.30
C SER A 41 -0.99 -11.62 -16.24
N LEU A 42 -0.61 -11.36 -17.49
CA LEU A 42 -1.49 -10.87 -18.56
C LEU A 42 -2.57 -11.86 -19.02
N HIS A 43 -2.54 -13.10 -18.51
CA HIS A 43 -3.53 -14.13 -18.84
C HIS A 43 -4.90 -13.86 -18.21
N HIS A 44 -4.98 -12.89 -17.30
CA HIS A 44 -6.20 -12.47 -16.63
C HIS A 44 -6.69 -11.13 -17.17
N GLU A 45 -7.97 -10.85 -16.96
CA GLU A 45 -8.50 -9.50 -17.08
C GLU A 45 -8.02 -8.69 -15.87
N ILE A 46 -7.26 -7.62 -16.14
CA ILE A 46 -6.64 -6.76 -15.14
C ILE A 46 -7.51 -5.53 -14.94
N PHE A 47 -7.81 -5.26 -13.68
CA PHE A 47 -8.59 -4.13 -13.21
C PHE A 47 -7.64 -3.14 -12.57
N TRP A 48 -7.69 -1.88 -13.00
CA TRP A 48 -7.07 -0.77 -12.31
C TRP A 48 -8.10 -0.03 -11.47
N LEU A 49 -7.82 0.07 -10.17
CA LEU A 49 -8.62 0.79 -9.20
C LEU A 49 -7.84 1.97 -8.69
N LYS A 50 -8.54 3.09 -8.55
CA LYS A 50 -8.07 4.26 -7.84
C LYS A 50 -8.77 4.35 -6.49
N VAL A 51 -7.97 4.58 -5.45
CA VAL A 51 -8.39 4.67 -4.06
C VAL A 51 -7.87 5.99 -3.49
N ASN A 52 -8.82 6.83 -3.08
CA ASN A 52 -8.55 8.09 -2.38
C ASN A 52 -9.15 8.02 -0.97
N ASN A 53 -8.58 8.77 -0.02
CA ASN A 53 -8.98 8.72 1.39
C ASN A 53 -10.45 9.14 1.64
N GLU A 54 -11.01 9.94 0.75
CA GLU A 54 -12.34 10.55 0.91
C GLU A 54 -13.38 10.00 -0.07
N GLU A 55 -12.97 9.16 -1.02
CA GLU A 55 -13.83 8.64 -2.06
C GLU A 55 -13.90 7.11 -2.04
N LYS A 56 -15.04 6.57 -2.49
CA LYS A 56 -15.16 5.14 -2.75
C LYS A 56 -14.14 4.73 -3.83
N PRO A 57 -13.49 3.56 -3.70
CA PRO A 57 -12.67 3.01 -4.76
C PRO A 57 -13.40 3.00 -6.10
N ARG A 58 -12.72 3.45 -7.16
CA ARG A 58 -13.29 3.49 -8.52
C ARG A 58 -12.42 2.69 -9.47
N ILE A 59 -13.06 1.90 -10.32
CA ILE A 59 -12.36 1.27 -11.44
C ILE A 59 -12.11 2.34 -12.50
N VAL A 60 -10.85 2.56 -12.86
CA VAL A 60 -10.47 3.53 -13.89
C VAL A 60 -10.30 2.89 -15.26
N LEU A 61 -9.82 1.64 -15.28
CA LEU A 61 -9.56 0.89 -16.50
C LEU A 61 -9.66 -0.61 -16.25
N VAL A 62 -10.18 -1.35 -17.22
CA VAL A 62 -10.17 -2.82 -17.27
C VAL A 62 -9.63 -3.23 -18.63
N ALA A 63 -8.60 -4.08 -18.64
CA ALA A 63 -8.02 -4.57 -19.87
C ALA A 63 -7.64 -6.04 -19.78
N ARG A 64 -7.58 -6.68 -20.94
CA ARG A 64 -7.17 -8.07 -21.07
C ARG A 64 -6.27 -8.26 -22.28
N LEU A 65 -5.40 -9.26 -22.22
CA LEU A 65 -4.62 -9.68 -23.38
C LEU A 65 -5.51 -10.48 -24.34
N LYS A 66 -5.44 -10.18 -25.64
CA LYS A 66 -6.04 -10.99 -26.70
C LYS A 66 -5.15 -12.19 -27.01
N ASN A 67 -5.77 -13.21 -27.62
CA ASN A 67 -5.06 -14.40 -28.12
C ASN A 67 -3.95 -14.07 -29.13
N ASN A 68 -4.03 -12.92 -29.83
CA ASN A 68 -3.00 -12.47 -30.76
C ASN A 68 -1.88 -11.64 -30.10
N GLY A 69 -1.83 -11.57 -28.77
CA GLY A 69 -0.87 -10.79 -28.00
C GLY A 69 -1.17 -9.29 -27.94
N GLY A 70 -2.24 -8.81 -28.60
CA GLY A 70 -2.67 -7.42 -28.51
C GLY A 70 -3.42 -7.14 -27.21
N LEU A 71 -3.22 -5.96 -26.64
CA LEU A 71 -4.01 -5.51 -25.50
C LEU A 71 -5.41 -5.06 -25.95
N THR A 72 -6.42 -5.27 -25.11
CA THR A 72 -7.76 -4.70 -25.31
C THR A 72 -8.27 -4.09 -24.02
N GLU A 73 -8.64 -2.81 -24.09
CA GLU A 73 -9.41 -2.14 -23.06
C GLU A 73 -10.87 -2.61 -23.15
N VAL A 74 -11.31 -3.32 -22.12
CA VAL A 74 -12.69 -3.78 -21.97
C VAL A 74 -13.56 -2.63 -21.45
N MET A 75 -12.99 -1.82 -20.56
CA MET A 75 -13.63 -0.63 -20.02
C MET A 75 -12.57 0.44 -19.71
N ASN A 76 -12.87 1.69 -20.04
CA ASN A 76 -12.02 2.83 -19.70
C ASN A 76 -12.93 4.02 -19.35
N TYR A 77 -12.85 4.49 -18.09
CA TYR A 77 -13.74 5.53 -17.59
C TYR A 77 -13.42 6.92 -18.20
N ASN A 78 -12.19 7.11 -18.68
CA ASN A 78 -11.78 8.33 -19.37
C ASN A 78 -10.70 8.02 -20.41
N THR A 79 -11.13 7.68 -21.63
CA THR A 79 -10.26 7.26 -22.74
C THR A 79 -9.27 8.33 -23.21
N THR A 80 -9.49 9.59 -22.85
CA THR A 80 -8.56 10.69 -23.16
C THR A 80 -7.46 10.84 -22.11
N HIS A 81 -7.65 10.27 -20.93
CA HIS A 81 -6.80 10.48 -19.75
C HIS A 81 -6.08 9.21 -19.30
N TYR A 82 -6.75 8.06 -19.38
CA TYR A 82 -6.19 6.75 -19.05
C TYR A 82 -5.97 5.93 -20.32
N GLU A 83 -4.87 5.19 -20.36
CA GLU A 83 -4.53 4.27 -21.44
C GLU A 83 -3.90 3.01 -20.84
N GLY A 84 -4.33 1.84 -21.28
CA GLY A 84 -3.65 0.59 -20.98
C GLY A 84 -2.45 0.41 -21.91
N CYS A 85 -1.27 0.13 -21.35
CA CYS A 85 -0.05 -0.06 -22.15
C CYS A 85 0.75 -1.27 -21.70
N MET A 86 1.69 -1.71 -22.53
CA MET A 86 2.65 -2.75 -22.19
C MET A 86 3.99 -2.10 -21.81
N ILE A 87 4.54 -2.48 -20.65
CA ILE A 87 5.88 -2.09 -20.20
C ILE A 87 6.69 -3.38 -20.06
N ASP A 88 7.65 -3.59 -20.95
CA ASP A 88 8.37 -4.85 -21.11
C ASP A 88 7.42 -6.05 -21.32
N ARG A 89 7.09 -6.77 -20.24
CA ARG A 89 6.19 -7.93 -20.21
C ARG A 89 5.01 -7.75 -19.24
N PHE A 90 4.83 -6.55 -18.75
CA PHE A 90 3.87 -6.22 -17.71
C PHE A 90 2.82 -5.24 -18.24
N PHE A 91 1.61 -5.37 -17.73
CA PHE A 91 0.56 -4.43 -18.05
C PHE A 91 0.75 -3.16 -17.23
N GLY A 92 0.54 -2.01 -17.84
CA GLY A 92 0.65 -0.72 -17.20
C GLY A 92 -0.58 0.14 -17.42
N LEU A 93 -0.86 1.01 -16.44
CA LEU A 93 -1.79 2.11 -16.58
C LEU A 93 -1.01 3.38 -16.86
N LYS A 94 -1.21 3.98 -18.03
CA LYS A 94 -0.73 5.30 -18.35
C LYS A 94 -1.78 6.35 -18.02
N ILE A 95 -1.36 7.38 -17.31
CA ILE A 95 -2.12 8.61 -17.08
C ILE A 95 -1.47 9.67 -17.97
N SER A 96 -2.20 10.19 -18.96
CA SER A 96 -1.62 11.00 -20.05
C SER A 96 -1.10 12.36 -19.61
N SER A 97 -1.73 12.99 -18.63
CA SER A 97 -1.33 14.28 -18.08
C SER A 97 -1.80 14.36 -16.63
N VAL A 98 -0.92 14.09 -15.67
CA VAL A 98 -1.27 14.03 -14.26
C VAL A 98 -1.87 15.35 -13.78
N LEU A 99 -3.06 15.27 -13.19
CA LEU A 99 -3.77 16.38 -12.54
C LEU A 99 -3.71 16.21 -11.02
N ASN A 100 -3.98 17.29 -10.28
CA ASN A 100 -4.14 17.21 -8.82
C ASN A 100 -5.18 16.18 -8.39
N SER A 101 -6.25 16.03 -9.19
CA SER A 101 -7.27 15.02 -8.93
C SER A 101 -6.75 13.60 -9.05
N ASP A 102 -5.66 13.36 -9.78
CA ASP A 102 -5.05 12.03 -10.00
C ASP A 102 -4.23 11.56 -8.81
N LEU A 103 -3.74 12.46 -7.97
CA LEU A 103 -2.98 12.10 -6.78
C LEU A 103 -3.79 11.15 -5.89
N GLY A 104 -3.13 10.08 -5.41
CA GLY A 104 -3.81 9.00 -4.71
C GLY A 104 -3.16 7.64 -4.92
N SER A 105 -3.81 6.60 -4.40
CA SER A 105 -3.33 5.23 -4.49
C SER A 105 -4.01 4.48 -5.63
N TYR A 106 -3.22 3.74 -6.39
CA TYR A 106 -3.67 2.92 -7.50
C TYR A 106 -3.32 1.46 -7.22
N TYR A 107 -4.24 0.57 -7.53
CA TYR A 107 -4.07 -0.87 -7.37
C TYR A 107 -4.48 -1.56 -8.65
N CYS A 108 -3.63 -2.48 -9.12
CA CYS A 108 -4.06 -3.44 -10.12
C CYS A 108 -4.51 -4.73 -9.44
N GLY A 109 -5.48 -5.42 -10.05
CA GLY A 109 -6.00 -6.65 -9.50
C GLY A 109 -6.70 -7.51 -10.54
N ILE A 110 -7.00 -8.74 -10.15
CA ILE A 110 -7.73 -9.72 -10.93
C ILE A 110 -8.90 -10.26 -10.14
N VAL A 111 -9.90 -10.78 -10.85
CA VAL A 111 -10.99 -11.52 -10.22
C VAL A 111 -10.67 -13.01 -10.29
N GLU A 112 -10.47 -13.64 -9.14
CA GLU A 112 -10.32 -15.09 -9.01
C GLU A 112 -11.52 -15.66 -8.25
N GLY A 113 -12.37 -16.39 -8.99
CA GLY A 113 -13.63 -16.92 -8.47
C GLY A 113 -14.58 -15.81 -7.99
N LYS A 114 -14.75 -15.68 -6.67
CA LYS A 114 -15.62 -14.66 -6.04
C LYS A 114 -14.82 -13.58 -5.30
N ARG A 115 -13.50 -13.56 -5.45
CA ARG A 115 -12.61 -12.64 -4.73
C ARG A 115 -11.83 -11.81 -5.73
N MET A 116 -11.49 -10.60 -5.30
CA MET A 116 -10.55 -9.76 -6.02
C MET A 116 -9.20 -9.86 -5.33
N GLU A 117 -8.18 -10.19 -6.10
CA GLU A 117 -6.80 -10.23 -5.65
C GLU A 117 -6.08 -9.02 -6.20
N PHE A 118 -5.36 -8.31 -5.33
CA PHE A 118 -4.64 -7.10 -5.67
C PHE A 118 -3.15 -7.30 -5.50
N GLU A 119 -2.38 -6.63 -6.33
CA GLU A 119 -0.96 -6.44 -6.08
C GLU A 119 -0.72 -5.32 -5.05
N ASP A 120 0.55 -5.15 -4.67
CA ASP A 120 1.00 -3.95 -3.98
C ASP A 120 0.62 -2.71 -4.79
N GLY A 121 0.01 -1.74 -4.11
CA GLY A 121 -0.43 -0.50 -4.74
C GLY A 121 0.69 0.50 -4.94
N VAL A 122 0.48 1.45 -5.84
CA VAL A 122 1.35 2.61 -6.06
C VAL A 122 0.61 3.87 -5.63
N HIS A 123 1.19 4.64 -4.70
CA HIS A 123 0.72 5.96 -4.32
C HIS A 123 1.50 7.03 -5.09
N ILE A 124 0.80 7.74 -5.97
CA ILE A 124 1.39 8.86 -6.70
C ILE A 124 1.17 10.17 -5.95
N TYR A 125 2.23 10.97 -5.83
CA TYR A 125 2.23 12.24 -5.12
C TYR A 125 3.09 13.27 -5.86
N GLU A 126 2.77 14.55 -5.71
CA GLU A 126 3.60 15.65 -6.20
C GLU A 126 4.63 16.00 -5.11
N ASP A 127 5.92 16.02 -5.45
CA ASP A 127 6.92 16.61 -4.56
C ASP A 127 6.83 18.12 -4.62
N LYS A 128 6.69 18.73 -3.46
CA LYS A 128 6.69 20.17 -3.34
C LYS A 128 8.07 20.54 -2.83
N ASP A 129 8.95 20.96 -3.73
CA ASP A 129 10.20 21.62 -3.36
C ASP A 129 9.89 22.77 -2.39
N GLU A 130 10.04 22.54 -1.08
CA GLU A 130 10.02 23.59 -0.08
C GLU A 130 11.32 24.41 -0.20
N CYS A 131 11.39 25.31 -1.19
CA CYS A 131 12.25 26.48 -1.08
C CYS A 131 11.61 27.48 -0.10
N VAL A 132 11.66 27.17 1.20
CA VAL A 132 11.33 28.15 2.24
C VAL A 132 12.56 29.01 2.49
N SER A 133 12.66 30.12 1.76
CA SER A 133 13.47 31.25 2.23
C SER A 133 12.78 31.87 3.44
N SER A 134 13.56 32.07 4.50
CA SER A 134 13.11 32.49 5.82
C SER A 134 12.22 33.73 5.79
N ASN A 135 11.03 33.63 6.41
CA ASN A 135 10.60 34.60 7.39
C ASN A 135 9.58 33.94 8.34
N LYS A 136 10.02 33.67 9.57
CA LYS A 136 9.14 33.30 10.69
C LYS A 136 8.10 34.41 10.88
N LYS A 137 6.84 34.10 10.57
CA LYS A 137 5.71 34.71 11.29
C LYS A 137 4.82 33.59 11.75
N ALA A 138 4.84 33.37 13.07
CA ALA A 138 3.96 32.43 13.74
C ALA A 138 2.50 32.78 13.41
N SER A 139 1.78 31.82 12.86
CA SER A 139 0.33 31.80 12.95
C SER A 139 -0.12 30.35 13.06
N THR A 140 -0.51 30.03 14.27
CA THR A 140 -1.14 28.80 14.74
C THR A 140 -2.41 28.52 13.93
N ILE A 141 -2.56 27.27 13.45
CA ILE A 141 -3.74 26.37 13.56
C ILE A 141 -3.48 25.16 12.62
N HIS A 142 -3.17 24.01 13.22
CA HIS A 142 -3.26 22.67 12.61
C HIS A 142 -4.34 21.92 13.40
N PRO A 143 -5.27 21.20 12.74
CA PRO A 143 -5.14 19.73 12.61
C PRO A 143 -5.73 19.22 11.26
N THR A 144 -5.63 17.99 10.75
CA THR A 144 -5.35 16.65 11.30
C THR A 144 -5.24 15.69 10.09
N ALA A 145 -4.06 15.17 9.76
CA ALA A 145 -3.90 13.96 8.95
C ALA A 145 -2.84 13.01 9.55
N GLU A 146 -1.92 13.54 10.35
CA GLU A 146 -0.93 12.75 11.11
C GLU A 146 -1.54 11.94 12.27
N THR A 147 -2.73 12.30 12.75
CA THR A 147 -3.31 11.75 13.99
C THR A 147 -3.79 10.30 13.83
N ARG A 148 -4.22 9.88 12.64
CA ARG A 148 -4.72 8.51 12.41
C ARG A 148 -3.59 7.50 12.23
N SER A 149 -2.49 7.91 11.60
CA SER A 149 -1.24 7.14 11.51
C SER A 149 -0.62 6.93 12.90
N ASN A 150 -0.58 7.98 13.73
CA ASN A 150 -0.06 7.83 15.09
C ASN A 150 -0.93 6.94 15.98
N SER A 151 -2.25 6.95 15.78
CA SER A 151 -3.19 6.11 16.55
C SER A 151 -2.91 4.62 16.38
N TYR A 152 -2.73 4.12 15.15
CA TYR A 152 -2.43 2.68 14.95
C TYR A 152 -1.08 2.29 15.56
N ARG A 153 -0.08 3.17 15.52
CA ARG A 153 1.24 2.90 16.12
C ARG A 153 1.17 2.80 17.63
N VAL A 154 0.36 3.65 18.27
CA VAL A 154 0.12 3.60 19.72
C VAL A 154 -0.65 2.33 20.09
N PHE A 155 -1.72 1.99 19.36
CA PHE A 155 -2.49 0.77 19.62
C PHE A 155 -1.63 -0.49 19.43
N ALA A 156 -0.85 -0.56 18.35
CA ALA A 156 0.06 -1.67 18.10
C ALA A 156 1.13 -1.79 19.20
N ALA A 157 1.67 -0.67 19.69
CA ALA A 157 2.62 -0.65 20.79
C ALA A 157 1.99 -1.15 22.10
N VAL A 158 0.80 -0.68 22.46
CA VAL A 158 0.09 -1.11 23.67
C VAL A 158 -0.24 -2.60 23.64
N LEU A 159 -0.75 -3.10 22.51
CA LEU A 159 -1.04 -4.53 22.33
C LEU A 159 0.24 -5.37 22.39
N GLY A 160 1.32 -4.91 21.76
CA GLY A 160 2.62 -5.58 21.78
C GLY A 160 3.20 -5.68 23.18
N VAL A 161 3.19 -4.58 23.95
CA VAL A 161 3.65 -4.56 25.35
C VAL A 161 2.78 -5.46 26.23
N GLY A 162 1.45 -5.41 26.08
CA GLY A 162 0.52 -6.25 26.82
C GLY A 162 0.77 -7.74 26.59
N LEU A 163 0.93 -8.16 25.34
CA LEU A 163 1.27 -9.54 24.97
C LEU A 163 2.60 -9.97 25.61
N LEU A 164 3.62 -9.11 25.59
CA LEU A 164 4.94 -9.42 26.12
C LEU A 164 4.91 -9.60 27.65
N VAL A 165 4.15 -8.76 28.37
CA VAL A 165 3.94 -8.89 29.82
C VAL A 165 3.21 -10.20 30.15
N MET A 166 2.15 -10.54 29.40
CA MET A 166 1.40 -11.79 29.61
C MET A 166 2.30 -13.03 29.44
N VAL A 167 3.14 -13.03 28.41
CA VAL A 167 4.10 -14.11 28.16
C VAL A 167 5.12 -14.21 29.30
N LEU A 168 5.68 -13.08 29.76
CA LEU A 168 6.63 -13.07 30.88
C LEU A 168 6.03 -13.62 32.17
N VAL A 169 4.80 -13.23 32.52
CA VAL A 169 4.10 -13.75 33.70
C VAL A 169 3.90 -15.26 33.59
N PHE A 170 3.46 -15.75 32.44
CA PHE A 170 3.29 -17.19 32.21
C PHE A 170 4.61 -17.95 32.39
N PHE A 171 5.71 -17.42 31.84
CA PHE A 171 7.04 -18.01 32.02
C PHE A 171 7.48 -18.00 33.49
N ILE A 172 7.30 -16.90 34.22
CA ILE A 172 7.66 -16.80 35.64
C ILE A 172 6.89 -17.83 36.47
N VAL A 173 5.57 -17.93 36.26
CA VAL A 173 4.74 -18.93 36.95
C VAL A 173 5.20 -20.35 36.64
N HIS A 174 5.44 -20.67 35.37
CA HIS A 174 5.94 -21.99 34.97
C HIS A 174 7.34 -22.30 35.54
N MET A 175 8.21 -21.31 35.67
CA MET A 175 9.52 -21.44 36.31
C MET A 175 9.41 -21.77 37.79
N ILE A 176 8.46 -21.13 38.50
CA ILE A 176 8.22 -21.32 39.93
C ILE A 176 7.58 -22.69 40.18
N THR A 177 6.57 -23.06 39.40
CA THR A 177 5.84 -24.34 39.57
C THR A 177 6.72 -25.55 39.24
N CYS A 178 7.61 -25.47 38.24
CA CYS A 178 8.54 -26.56 37.91
C CYS A 178 9.79 -26.62 38.80
N ARG A 179 9.96 -25.70 39.77
CA ARG A 179 11.08 -25.70 40.72
C ARG A 179 10.71 -26.33 42.07
N LYS A 180 9.46 -26.74 42.26
CA LYS A 180 9.02 -27.66 43.31
C LYS A 180 9.01 -29.08 42.75
#